data_AF-A0A6A3G602-F1
#
_entry.id   AF-A0A6A3G602-F1
#
_cell.length_a   1.000
_cell.length_b   1.000
_cell.length_c   1.000
_cell.angle_alpha   90.00
_cell.angle_beta   90.00
_cell.angle_gamma   90.00
#
_symmetry.space_group_name_H-M   'P 1'
#
loop_
_entity.id
_entity.type
_entity.pdbx_description
1 polymer ?
#
loop_
_entity_poly.entity_id
_entity_poly.type
_entity_poly.pdbx_seq_one_letter_code
_entity_poly.pdbx_strand_id
1 'polypeptide(L)'
;MEFNDQLAELTLAYQQELRSISTRKERGISNAQMLQRELIEALNDVEACVTVGQAQIEEEKRRQLQLREQNAQLLRENVAKLQNDFCASIKEQYEREERALIEEERDYEIMELEAMAEQNQALTIATLQNAFPGKIAFQQLLQHMPDYRYIAESFPRPTNQHEALYCTGDQDDREVHILQIYRFFHDDLAAAFEASAVRMDV
;
A
#
# COMPACT_ATOMS: atom_id res chain seq x y z
N MET A 1 -36.25 -73.68 -96.08
CA MET A 1 -34.96 -73.21 -95.53
C MET A 1 -35.16 -72.12 -94.47
N GLU A 2 -36.20 -71.29 -94.57
CA GLU A 2 -36.47 -70.14 -93.68
C GLU A 2 -36.47 -70.42 -92.16
N PHE A 3 -36.94 -71.58 -91.70
CA PHE A 3 -37.00 -71.89 -90.27
C PHE A 3 -35.61 -72.02 -89.62
N ASN A 4 -34.64 -72.61 -90.32
CA ASN A 4 -33.29 -72.78 -89.79
C ASN A 4 -32.53 -71.44 -89.76
N ASP A 5 -32.78 -70.57 -90.73
CA ASP A 5 -32.18 -69.23 -90.76
C ASP A 5 -32.76 -68.35 -89.64
N GLN A 6 -34.08 -68.39 -89.42
CA GLN A 6 -34.74 -67.71 -88.30
C GLN A 6 -34.29 -68.23 -86.93
N LEU A 7 -34.09 -69.55 -86.80
CA LEU A 7 -33.57 -70.15 -85.57
C LEU A 7 -32.13 -69.69 -85.28
N ALA A 8 -31.28 -69.62 -86.31
CA ALA A 8 -29.90 -69.14 -86.18
C ALA A 8 -29.84 -67.66 -85.80
N GLU A 9 -30.70 -66.83 -86.40
CA GLU A 9 -30.80 -65.40 -86.12
C GLU A 9 -31.29 -65.13 -84.68
N LEU A 10 -32.31 -65.87 -84.23
CA LEU A 10 -32.82 -65.79 -82.86
C LEU A 10 -31.76 -66.24 -81.84
N THR A 11 -31.01 -67.30 -82.15
CA THR A 11 -29.93 -67.79 -81.28
C THR A 11 -28.80 -66.76 -81.17
N LEU A 12 -28.46 -66.09 -82.26
CA LEU A 12 -27.44 -65.05 -82.29
C LEU A 12 -27.89 -63.78 -81.55
N ALA A 13 -29.14 -63.36 -81.71
CA ALA A 13 -29.74 -62.26 -80.96
C ALA A 13 -29.77 -62.55 -79.45
N TYR A 14 -30.15 -63.77 -79.05
CA TYR A 14 -30.17 -64.19 -77.65
C TYR A 14 -28.76 -64.22 -77.04
N GLN A 15 -27.75 -64.70 -77.79
CA GLN A 15 -26.35 -64.67 -77.36
C GLN A 15 -25.81 -63.23 -77.24
N GLN A 16 -26.21 -62.32 -78.13
CA GLN A 16 -25.85 -60.91 -78.03
C GLN A 16 -26.52 -60.24 -76.82
N GLU A 17 -27.80 -60.53 -76.54
CA GLU A 17 -28.47 -60.05 -75.34
C GLU A 17 -27.79 -60.57 -74.07
N LEU A 18 -27.49 -61.87 -73.99
CA LEU A 18 -26.78 -62.46 -72.84
C LEU A 18 -25.41 -61.79 -72.61
N ARG A 19 -24.66 -61.51 -73.68
CA ARG A 19 -23.40 -60.74 -73.57
C ARG A 19 -23.64 -59.31 -73.10
N SER A 20 -24.70 -58.66 -73.57
CA SER A 20 -25.08 -57.30 -73.12
C SER A 20 -25.47 -57.27 -71.63
N ILE A 21 -26.16 -58.31 -71.16
CA ILE A 21 -26.57 -58.46 -69.76
C ILE A 21 -25.34 -58.74 -68.90
N SER A 22 -24.43 -59.63 -69.34
CA SER A 22 -23.19 -59.92 -68.64
C SER A 22 -22.31 -58.68 -68.48
N THR A 23 -22.12 -57.92 -69.57
CA THR A 23 -21.31 -56.68 -69.52
C THR A 23 -21.97 -55.58 -68.69
N ARG A 24 -23.31 -55.49 -68.62
CA ARG A 24 -24.01 -54.60 -67.68
C ARG A 24 -23.82 -55.05 -66.23
N LYS A 25 -23.90 -56.36 -65.97
CA LYS A 25 -23.68 -56.93 -64.64
C LYS A 25 -22.25 -56.69 -64.15
N GLU A 26 -21.25 -56.94 -64.98
CA GLU A 26 -19.83 -56.68 -64.66
C GLU A 26 -19.56 -55.20 -64.38
N ARG A 27 -20.12 -54.30 -65.20
CA ARG A 27 -20.05 -52.85 -64.94
C ARG A 27 -20.75 -52.45 -63.64
N GLY A 28 -21.90 -53.04 -63.35
CA GLY A 28 -22.61 -52.81 -62.09
C GLY A 28 -21.80 -53.25 -60.87
N ILE A 29 -21.15 -54.42 -60.95
CA ILE A 29 -20.27 -54.93 -59.89
C ILE A 29 -19.05 -54.02 -59.73
N SER A 30 -18.40 -53.62 -60.83
CA SER A 30 -17.24 -52.73 -60.77
C SER A 30 -17.58 -51.36 -60.20
N ASN A 31 -18.72 -50.78 -60.57
CA ASN A 31 -19.16 -49.49 -60.05
C ASN A 31 -19.52 -49.58 -58.56
N ALA A 32 -20.22 -50.64 -58.14
CA ALA A 32 -20.51 -50.87 -56.73
C ALA A 32 -19.23 -51.05 -55.88
N GLN A 33 -18.24 -51.77 -56.41
CA GLN A 33 -16.93 -51.91 -55.76
C GLN A 33 -16.16 -50.60 -55.68
N MET A 34 -16.23 -49.75 -56.72
CA MET A 34 -15.63 -48.42 -56.74
C MET A 34 -16.25 -47.53 -55.66
N LEU A 35 -17.58 -47.40 -55.65
CA LEU A 35 -18.31 -46.61 -54.64
C LEU A 35 -18.05 -47.11 -53.21
N GLN A 36 -17.94 -48.42 -53.02
CA GLN A 36 -17.60 -48.99 -51.72
C GLN A 36 -16.19 -48.58 -51.27
N ARG A 37 -15.21 -48.55 -52.18
CA ARG A 37 -13.86 -48.09 -51.85
C ARG A 37 -13.83 -46.61 -51.52
N GLU A 38 -14.49 -45.77 -52.32
CA GLU A 38 -14.59 -44.33 -52.07
C GLU A 38 -15.26 -44.04 -50.72
N LEU A 39 -16.30 -44.79 -50.36
CA LEU A 39 -16.95 -44.65 -49.05
C LEU A 39 -16.01 -45.03 -47.90
N ILE A 40 -15.26 -46.12 -48.04
CA ILE A 40 -14.29 -46.55 -47.03
C ILE A 40 -13.18 -45.50 -46.89
N GLU A 41 -12.69 -44.96 -48.00
CA GLU A 41 -11.66 -43.93 -48.01
C GLU A 41 -12.15 -42.65 -47.33
N ALA A 42 -13.34 -42.17 -47.68
CA ALA A 42 -13.96 -41.01 -47.04
C ALA A 42 -14.21 -41.22 -45.53
N LEU A 43 -14.61 -42.43 -45.12
CA LEU A 43 -14.78 -42.75 -43.70
C LEU A 43 -13.44 -42.77 -42.95
N ASN A 44 -12.39 -43.33 -43.56
CA ASN A 44 -11.04 -43.32 -42.99
C ASN A 44 -10.51 -41.89 -42.85
N ASP A 45 -10.75 -41.02 -43.83
CA ASP A 45 -10.35 -39.61 -43.78
C ASP A 45 -11.07 -38.87 -42.64
N VAL A 46 -12.37 -39.13 -42.44
CA VAL A 46 -13.13 -38.58 -41.32
C VAL A 46 -12.60 -39.10 -39.99
N GLU A 47 -12.30 -40.39 -39.87
CA GLU A 47 -11.73 -40.97 -38.66
C GLU A 47 -10.35 -40.37 -38.35
N ALA A 48 -9.49 -40.20 -39.36
CA ALA A 48 -8.20 -39.53 -39.22
C ALA A 48 -8.36 -38.07 -38.77
N CYS A 49 -9.30 -37.33 -39.35
CA CYS A 49 -9.57 -35.96 -38.95
C CYS A 49 -10.09 -35.86 -37.50
N VAL A 50 -10.99 -36.76 -37.10
CA VAL A 50 -11.56 -36.78 -35.75
C VAL A 50 -10.49 -37.14 -34.72
N THR A 51 -9.66 -38.15 -34.99
CA THR A 51 -8.58 -38.56 -34.07
C THR A 51 -7.54 -37.46 -33.89
N VAL A 52 -7.13 -36.78 -34.97
CA VAL A 52 -6.25 -35.60 -34.88
C VAL A 52 -6.91 -34.48 -34.08
N GLY A 53 -8.19 -34.19 -34.35
CA GLY A 53 -8.94 -33.17 -33.61
C GLY A 53 -9.04 -33.49 -32.11
N GLN A 54 -9.30 -34.74 -31.75
CA GLN A 54 -9.34 -35.19 -30.36
C GLN A 54 -7.99 -35.01 -29.67
N ALA A 55 -6.89 -35.39 -30.33
CA ALA A 55 -5.55 -35.19 -29.79
C ALA A 55 -5.23 -33.71 -29.53
N GLN A 56 -5.60 -32.82 -30.47
CA GLN A 56 -5.41 -31.38 -30.31
C GLN A 56 -6.25 -30.81 -29.16
N ILE A 57 -7.50 -31.26 -29.00
CA ILE A 57 -8.36 -30.85 -27.89
C ILE A 57 -7.76 -31.27 -26.54
N GLU A 58 -7.23 -32.50 -26.45
CA GLU A 58 -6.59 -32.99 -25.22
C GLU A 58 -5.32 -32.21 -24.88
N GLU A 59 -4.50 -31.89 -25.88
CA GLU A 59 -3.31 -31.08 -25.71
C GLU A 59 -3.63 -29.66 -25.24
N GLU A 60 -4.58 -28.99 -25.89
CA GLU A 60 -5.02 -27.65 -25.50
C GLU A 60 -5.67 -27.64 -24.11
N LYS A 61 -6.46 -28.68 -23.77
CA LYS A 61 -6.98 -28.86 -22.42
C LYS A 61 -5.85 -28.96 -21.38
N ARG A 62 -4.82 -29.75 -21.66
CA ARG A 62 -3.65 -29.89 -20.76
C ARG A 62 -2.92 -28.56 -20.60
N ARG A 63 -2.70 -27.83 -21.69
CA ARG A 63 -2.09 -26.50 -21.68
C ARG A 63 -2.90 -25.51 -20.83
N GLN A 64 -4.23 -25.48 -20.99
CA GLN A 64 -5.09 -24.60 -20.21
C GLN A 64 -5.09 -24.92 -18.73
N LEU A 65 -5.04 -26.19 -18.35
CA LEU A 65 -4.92 -26.59 -16.94
C LEU A 65 -3.62 -26.10 -16.33
N GLN A 66 -2.49 -26.26 -17.03
CA GLN A 66 -1.19 -25.76 -16.58
C GLN A 66 -1.18 -24.24 -16.45
N LEU A 67 -1.72 -23.51 -17.43
CA LEU A 67 -1.82 -22.04 -17.36
C LEU A 67 -2.72 -21.58 -16.20
N ARG A 68 -3.84 -22.27 -15.96
CA ARG A 68 -4.72 -21.95 -14.81
C ARG A 68 -4.02 -22.18 -13.48
N GLU A 69 -3.24 -23.25 -13.36
CA GLU A 69 -2.46 -23.55 -12.16
C GLU A 69 -1.39 -22.48 -11.91
N GLN A 70 -0.63 -22.10 -12.95
CA GLN A 70 0.35 -21.01 -12.87
C GLN A 70 -0.29 -19.68 -12.49
N ASN A 71 -1.41 -19.32 -13.12
CA ASN A 71 -2.12 -18.08 -12.80
C ASN A 71 -2.67 -18.10 -11.37
N ALA A 72 -3.20 -19.23 -10.90
CA ALA A 72 -3.67 -19.37 -9.53
C ALA A 72 -2.52 -19.22 -8.52
N GLN A 73 -1.33 -19.76 -8.83
CA GLN A 73 -0.13 -19.60 -8.02
C GLN A 73 0.30 -18.12 -7.93
N LEU A 74 0.41 -17.44 -9.08
CA LEU A 74 0.74 -16.01 -9.15
C LEU A 74 -0.26 -15.14 -8.38
N LEU A 75 -1.56 -15.45 -8.49
CA LEU A 75 -2.60 -14.75 -7.73
C LEU A 75 -2.43 -14.95 -6.22
N ARG A 76 -2.15 -16.18 -5.75
CA ARG A 76 -1.89 -16.43 -4.33
C ARG A 76 -0.66 -15.67 -3.83
N GLU A 77 0.42 -15.65 -4.59
CA GLU A 77 1.65 -14.93 -4.25
C GLU A 77 1.42 -13.42 -4.18
N ASN A 78 0.68 -12.86 -5.15
CA ASN A 78 0.34 -11.44 -5.15
C ASN A 78 -0.56 -11.07 -3.96
N VAL A 79 -1.55 -11.91 -3.63
CA VAL A 79 -2.39 -11.68 -2.44
C VAL A 79 -1.56 -11.73 -1.16
N ALA A 80 -0.64 -12.68 -1.03
CA ALA A 80 0.22 -12.79 0.14
C ALA A 80 1.17 -11.58 0.27
N LYS A 81 1.77 -11.11 -0.84
CA LYS A 81 2.58 -9.89 -0.85
C LYS A 81 1.76 -8.67 -0.43
N LEU A 82 0.59 -8.49 -1.04
CA LEU A 82 -0.30 -7.37 -0.72
C LEU A 82 -0.72 -7.37 0.75
N GLN A 83 -1.05 -8.54 1.32
CA GLN A 83 -1.37 -8.68 2.74
C GLN A 83 -0.19 -8.29 3.63
N ASN A 84 1.03 -8.72 3.29
CA ASN A 84 2.23 -8.37 4.04
C ASN A 84 2.52 -6.86 3.96
N ASP A 85 2.41 -6.27 2.79
CA ASP A 85 2.64 -4.84 2.57
C ASP A 85 1.61 -4.00 3.33
N PHE A 86 0.33 -4.39 3.32
CA PHE A 86 -0.71 -3.73 4.13
C PHE A 86 -0.45 -3.87 5.62
N CYS A 87 -0.10 -5.07 6.10
CA CYS A 87 0.24 -5.28 7.50
C CYS A 87 1.44 -4.43 7.93
N ALA A 88 2.47 -4.33 7.09
CA ALA A 88 3.63 -3.49 7.35
C ALA A 88 3.26 -2.00 7.40
N SER A 89 2.47 -1.54 6.43
CA SER A 89 2.00 -0.14 6.39
C SER A 89 1.14 0.23 7.60
N ILE A 90 0.25 -0.66 8.05
CA ILE A 90 -0.57 -0.44 9.25
C ILE A 90 0.31 -0.35 10.49
N LYS A 91 1.30 -1.23 10.62
CA LYS A 91 2.25 -1.19 11.75
C LYS A 91 3.05 0.11 11.76
N GLU A 92 3.55 0.55 10.61
CA GLU A 92 4.29 1.80 10.52
C GLU A 92 3.43 3.01 10.91
N GLN A 93 2.17 3.03 10.49
CA GLN A 93 1.22 4.07 10.90
C GLN A 93 0.93 4.02 12.39
N TYR A 94 0.70 2.83 12.94
CA TYR A 94 0.48 2.65 14.37
C TYR A 94 1.68 3.14 15.20
N GLU A 95 2.90 2.75 14.83
CA GLU A 95 4.13 3.19 15.52
C GLU A 95 4.39 4.70 15.36
N ARG A 96 3.90 5.31 14.28
CA ARG A 96 3.98 6.77 14.09
C ARG A 96 2.98 7.49 14.99
N GLU A 97 1.75 7.01 15.06
CA GLU A 97 0.70 7.56 15.94
C GLU A 97 1.05 7.36 17.42
N GLU A 98 1.60 6.21 17.80
CA GLU A 98 2.04 5.95 19.17
C GLU A 98 3.13 6.92 19.62
N ARG A 99 4.10 7.22 18.73
CA ARG A 99 5.13 8.24 19.01
C ARG A 99 4.55 9.64 19.11
N ALA A 100 3.64 10.00 18.20
CA ALA A 100 2.96 11.29 18.25
C ALA A 100 2.15 11.45 19.54
N LEU A 101 1.48 10.39 19.99
CA LEU A 101 0.73 10.38 21.26
C LEU A 101 1.66 10.62 22.46
N ILE A 102 2.80 9.95 22.53
CA ILE A 102 3.77 10.13 23.63
C ILE A 102 4.33 11.56 23.64
N GLU A 103 4.59 12.14 22.47
CA GLU A 103 5.02 13.53 22.36
C GLU A 103 3.91 14.49 22.81
N GLU A 104 2.67 14.26 22.39
CA GLU A 104 1.51 15.06 22.80
C GLU A 104 1.26 14.98 24.32
N GLU A 105 1.36 13.79 24.92
CA GLU A 105 1.25 13.60 26.37
C GLU A 105 2.31 14.41 27.13
N ARG A 106 3.56 14.44 26.65
CA ARG A 106 4.63 15.26 27.24
C ARG A 106 4.36 16.75 27.11
N ASP A 107 3.85 17.19 25.96
CA ASP A 107 3.48 18.59 25.75
C ASP A 107 2.35 19.01 26.71
N TYR A 108 1.38 18.13 26.96
CA TYR A 108 0.34 18.36 27.97
C TYR A 108 0.90 18.45 29.39
N GLU A 109 1.84 17.57 29.77
CA GLU A 109 2.50 17.63 31.07
C GLU A 109 3.26 18.96 31.26
N ILE A 110 3.99 19.41 30.24
CA ILE A 110 4.68 20.70 30.26
C ILE A 110 3.67 21.84 30.42
N MET A 111 2.60 21.84 29.63
CA MET A 111 1.55 22.87 29.71
C MET A 111 0.88 22.92 31.09
N GLU A 112 0.66 21.77 31.73
CA GLU A 112 0.12 21.71 33.10
C GLU A 112 1.09 22.35 34.10
N LEU A 113 2.38 22.00 34.01
CA LEU A 113 3.42 22.57 34.88
C LEU A 113 3.57 24.07 34.68
N GLU A 114 3.53 24.55 33.44
CA GLU A 114 3.56 25.98 33.11
C GLU A 114 2.36 26.71 33.71
N ALA A 115 1.14 26.17 33.54
CA ALA A 115 -0.07 26.75 34.10
C ALA A 115 -0.02 26.81 35.63
N MET A 116 0.48 25.76 36.29
CA MET A 116 0.68 25.74 37.75
C MET A 116 1.72 26.79 38.20
N ALA A 117 2.82 26.93 37.46
CA ALA A 117 3.85 27.91 37.75
C ALA A 117 3.31 29.34 37.62
N GLU A 118 2.57 29.65 36.55
CA GLU A 118 1.92 30.94 36.35
C GLU A 118 0.88 31.23 37.43
N GLN A 119 0.07 30.24 37.82
CA GLN A 119 -0.89 30.38 38.91
C GLN A 119 -0.19 30.69 40.24
N ASN A 120 0.85 29.94 40.59
CA ASN A 120 1.61 30.14 41.82
C ASN A 120 2.27 31.52 41.85
N GLN A 121 2.81 31.96 40.71
CA GLN A 121 3.38 33.28 40.55
C GLN A 121 2.33 34.38 40.74
N ALA A 122 1.18 34.29 40.07
CA ALA A 122 0.09 35.26 40.20
C ALA A 122 -0.41 35.34 41.66
N LEU A 123 -0.56 34.19 42.33
CA LEU A 123 -0.93 34.13 43.74
C LEU A 123 0.13 34.76 44.65
N THR A 124 1.41 34.54 44.37
CA THR A 124 2.51 35.16 45.12
C THR A 124 2.52 36.69 44.96
N ILE A 125 2.34 37.18 43.74
CA ILE A 125 2.23 38.62 43.47
C ILE A 125 1.03 39.21 44.22
N ALA A 126 -0.14 38.57 44.13
CA ALA A 126 -1.35 39.02 44.79
C ALA A 126 -1.21 39.02 46.33
N THR A 127 -0.61 37.97 46.91
CA THR A 127 -0.38 37.89 48.36
C THR A 127 0.58 38.98 48.84
N LEU A 128 1.67 39.24 48.10
CA LEU A 128 2.63 40.30 48.43
C LEU A 128 2.02 41.70 48.31
N GLN A 129 1.25 41.97 47.26
CA GLN A 129 0.55 43.24 47.10
C GLN A 129 -0.50 43.48 48.19
N ASN A 130 -1.18 42.41 48.65
CA ASN A 130 -2.14 42.49 49.74
C ASN A 130 -1.46 42.66 51.12
N ALA A 131 -0.33 42.00 51.35
CA ALA A 131 0.43 42.12 52.60
C ALA A 131 1.08 43.51 52.74
N PHE A 132 1.51 44.13 51.63
CA PHE A 132 2.19 45.43 51.60
C PHE A 132 1.51 46.42 50.64
N PRO A 133 0.26 46.84 50.95
CA PRO A 133 -0.51 47.68 50.05
C PRO A 133 0.15 49.06 49.90
N GLY A 134 0.34 49.48 48.64
CA GLY A 134 0.95 50.77 48.30
C GLY A 134 2.45 50.88 48.56
N LYS A 135 3.10 49.82 49.07
CA LYS A 135 4.55 49.75 49.28
C LYS A 135 5.28 48.90 48.25
N ILE A 136 4.58 47.92 47.68
CA ILE A 136 5.13 47.02 46.65
C ILE A 136 4.33 47.17 45.36
N ALA A 137 5.03 47.40 44.25
CA ALA A 137 4.46 47.38 42.91
C ALA A 137 5.21 46.36 42.04
N PHE A 138 4.49 45.70 41.13
CA PHE A 138 5.08 44.75 40.17
C PHE A 138 4.85 45.26 38.75
N GLN A 139 5.87 45.14 37.91
CA GLN A 139 5.82 45.44 36.49
C GLN A 139 6.33 44.23 35.72
N GLN A 140 5.52 43.71 34.81
CA GLN A 140 5.93 42.64 33.91
C GLN A 140 6.92 43.19 32.88
N LEU A 141 8.05 42.50 32.70
CA LEU A 141 9.01 42.76 31.63
C LEU A 141 8.64 41.93 30.40
N LEU A 142 8.41 42.60 29.28
CA LEU A 142 8.04 41.95 28.02
C LEU A 142 9.28 41.54 27.23
N GLN A 143 9.18 40.47 26.43
CA GLN A 143 10.31 39.87 25.70
C GLN A 143 11.08 40.82 24.77
N HIS A 144 10.41 41.84 24.24
CA HIS A 144 11.03 42.81 23.34
C HIS A 144 11.84 43.89 24.08
N MET A 145 11.70 44.00 25.40
CA MET A 145 12.43 44.98 26.20
C MET A 145 13.91 44.58 26.34
N PRO A 146 14.85 45.54 26.30
CA PRO A 146 16.28 45.25 26.46
C PRO A 146 16.58 44.58 27.80
N ASP A 147 15.92 45.03 28.88
CA ASP A 147 16.06 44.47 30.23
C ASP A 147 15.68 42.99 30.26
N TYR A 148 14.59 42.60 29.59
CA TYR A 148 14.19 41.20 29.49
C TYR A 148 15.27 40.39 28.78
N ARG A 149 15.76 40.86 27.62
CA ARG A 149 16.77 40.15 26.84
C ARG A 149 18.07 39.98 27.63
N TYR A 150 18.52 41.02 28.30
CA TYR A 150 19.72 40.99 29.13
C TYR A 150 19.60 39.97 30.28
N ILE A 151 18.48 39.97 30.99
CA ILE A 151 18.23 38.98 32.05
C ILE A 151 18.13 37.57 31.44
N ALA A 152 17.41 37.41 30.33
CA ALA A 152 17.25 36.14 29.65
C ALA A 152 18.55 35.58 29.06
N GLU A 153 19.53 36.42 28.71
CA GLU A 153 20.88 36.00 28.30
C GLU A 153 21.69 35.38 29.44
N SER A 154 21.33 35.68 30.69
CA SER A 154 22.01 35.13 31.86
C SER A 154 21.58 33.68 32.17
N PHE A 155 20.53 33.19 31.50
CA PHE A 155 20.05 31.82 31.63
C PHE A 155 20.47 30.99 30.41
N PRO A 156 20.79 29.69 30.58
CA PRO A 156 21.06 28.79 29.46
C PRO A 156 19.82 28.76 28.55
N ARG A 157 19.96 29.25 27.32
CA ARG A 157 18.87 29.24 26.35
C ARG A 157 18.71 27.85 25.77
N PRO A 158 17.48 27.43 25.44
CA PRO A 158 17.28 26.25 24.62
C PRO A 158 18.04 26.46 23.30
N THR A 159 18.93 25.53 22.98
CA THR A 159 19.69 25.60 21.73
C THR A 159 18.69 25.53 20.59
N ASN A 160 18.74 26.48 19.64
CA ASN A 160 17.79 26.57 18.54
C ASN A 160 17.56 25.18 17.92
N GLN A 161 16.29 24.80 17.76
CA GLN A 161 15.80 23.49 17.27
C GLN A 161 16.39 23.00 15.92
N HIS A 162 17.26 23.76 15.26
CA HIS A 162 17.93 23.39 14.01
C HIS A 162 19.23 22.58 14.19
N GLU A 163 19.86 22.58 15.37
CA GLU A 163 21.08 21.78 15.62
C GLU A 163 20.79 20.39 16.23
N ALA A 164 19.55 20.14 16.68
CA ALA A 164 19.12 18.87 17.28
C ALA A 164 19.01 17.69 16.27
N LEU A 165 19.16 17.93 14.97
CA LEU A 165 19.09 16.88 13.94
C LEU A 165 20.34 15.99 13.86
N TYR A 166 21.44 16.36 14.53
CA TYR A 166 22.72 15.62 14.45
C TYR A 166 23.31 15.17 15.79
N CYS A 167 22.67 15.47 16.92
CA CYS A 167 23.19 15.09 18.24
C CYS A 167 22.33 14.00 18.88
N THR A 168 22.66 12.74 18.58
CA THR A 168 22.29 11.60 19.41
C THR A 168 23.09 11.64 20.71
N GLY A 169 22.50 12.13 21.80
CA GLY A 169 23.04 11.97 23.16
C GLY A 169 23.07 13.28 23.95
N ASP A 170 22.44 13.24 25.13
CA ASP A 170 22.29 14.29 26.14
C ASP A 170 21.42 15.50 25.75
N GLN A 171 20.12 15.40 26.06
CA GLN A 171 19.36 16.58 26.48
C GLN A 171 20.08 17.17 27.69
N ASP A 172 20.69 18.34 27.53
CA ASP A 172 21.37 19.03 28.61
C ASP A 172 20.29 19.41 29.65
N ASP A 173 20.30 18.77 30.84
CA ASP A 173 19.40 18.95 32.00
C ASP A 173 19.39 20.40 32.58
N ARG A 174 19.87 21.38 31.81
CA ARG A 174 20.15 22.76 32.21
C ARG A 174 19.40 23.80 31.39
N GLU A 175 18.56 23.40 30.43
CA GLU A 175 17.76 24.35 29.66
C GLU A 175 16.68 24.98 30.55
N VAL A 176 16.65 26.32 30.61
CA VAL A 176 15.69 27.06 31.43
C VAL A 176 14.70 27.79 30.53
N HIS A 177 13.43 27.42 30.61
CA HIS A 177 12.34 28.13 29.95
C HIS A 177 11.81 29.26 30.85
N ILE A 178 12.04 30.50 30.43
CA ILE A 178 11.57 31.68 31.15
C ILE A 178 10.14 32.00 30.73
N LEU A 179 9.17 31.69 31.58
CA LEU A 179 7.75 32.00 31.35
C LEU A 179 7.51 33.52 31.44
N GLN A 180 7.79 34.11 32.61
CA GLN A 180 7.52 35.52 32.88
C GLN A 180 8.58 36.13 33.79
N ILE A 181 9.00 37.35 33.50
CA ILE A 181 9.91 38.13 34.37
C ILE A 181 9.13 39.33 34.90
N TYR A 182 9.18 39.54 36.21
CA TYR A 182 8.63 40.73 36.85
C TYR A 182 9.72 41.51 37.55
N ARG A 183 9.69 42.81 37.34
CA ARG A 183 10.40 43.78 38.17
C ARG A 183 9.48 44.19 39.31
N PHE A 184 9.97 44.15 40.54
CA PHE A 184 9.23 44.66 41.69
C PHE A 184 9.89 45.93 42.23
N PHE A 185 9.08 46.83 42.76
CA PHE A 185 9.49 48.09 43.36
C PHE A 185 9.07 48.07 44.83
N HIS A 186 10.02 48.31 45.72
CA HIS A 186 9.78 48.44 47.15
C HIS A 186 10.72 49.48 47.72
N ASP A 187 10.19 50.65 48.07
CA ASP A 187 10.99 51.82 48.45
C ASP A 187 11.84 51.56 49.71
N ASP A 188 11.24 50.95 50.74
CA ASP A 188 11.96 50.64 51.99
C ASP A 188 13.13 49.66 51.76
N LEU A 189 12.96 48.65 50.88
CA LEU A 189 14.02 47.70 50.55
C LEU A 189 15.11 48.34 49.68
N ALA A 190 14.74 49.19 48.73
CA ALA A 190 15.69 49.92 47.91
C ALA A 190 16.57 50.84 48.77
N ALA A 191 15.96 51.63 49.67
CA ALA A 191 16.68 52.49 50.61
C ALA A 191 17.60 51.69 51.56
N ALA A 192 17.14 50.53 52.05
CA ALA A 192 17.95 49.66 52.89
C ALA A 192 19.15 49.06 52.12
N PHE A 193 18.96 48.70 50.85
CA PHE A 193 20.01 48.18 49.98
C PHE A 193 21.05 49.26 49.64
N GLU A 194 20.62 50.48 49.31
CA GLU A 194 21.53 51.60 49.06
C GLU A 194 22.36 51.95 50.31
N ALA A 195 21.72 51.96 51.49
CA ALA A 195 22.41 52.21 52.75
C ALA A 195 23.44 51.12 53.12
N SER A 196 23.23 49.87 52.68
CA SER A 196 24.19 48.78 52.89
C SER A 196 25.33 48.81 51.88
N ALA A 197 25.05 49.14 50.62
CA ALA A 197 26.06 49.30 49.57
C ALA A 197 27.08 50.39 49.91
N VAL A 198 26.61 51.54 50.41
CA VAL A 198 27.48 52.65 50.87
C VAL A 198 28.38 52.25 52.06
N ARG A 199 28.00 51.23 52.84
CA ARG A 199 28.85 50.69 53.93
C ARG A 199 29.89 49.67 53.47
N MET A 200 29.78 49.11 52.27
CA MET A 200 30.75 48.14 51.72
C MET A 200 31.85 48.81 50.89
N ASP A 201 31.66 50.05 50.45
CA ASP A 201 32.64 50.86 49.73
C ASP A 201 33.55 51.73 50.64
N VAL A 202 33.50 51.49 51.97
CA VAL A 202 34.39 52.09 53.00
C VAL A 202 35.17 50.99 53.71
#